data_AF-A0A7J7H8Y0-F1
#
_entry.id   AF-A0A7J7H8Y0-F1
#
_cell.length_a   1.000
_cell.length_b   1.000
_cell.length_c   1.000
_cell.angle_alpha   90.00
_cell.angle_beta   90.00
_cell.angle_gamma   90.00
#
_symmetry.space_group_name_H-M   'P 1'
#
loop_
_entity.id
_entity.type
_entity.pdbx_description
1 polymer ?
#
loop_
_entity_poly.entity_id
_entity_poly.type
_entity_poly.pdbx_seq_one_letter_code
_entity_poly.pdbx_strand_id
1 'polypeptide(L)'
;MEEPVKGTVTSLSSLFPPEEAHKASKRVQDTIADRHKDLDQLREFIDDNTSLINLVQKLPEELHHDIMVPFGKAAFFPGRLIHTNEFLVLLGEGYYADRTSKQTIDILKRREKSLESQVESLKAVMQDLKAEASFFDATAAEAAEGLVEIREYIEETPVEKVYSRTRSP
;
A
#
# COMPACT_ATOMS: atom_id res chain seq x y z
N MET A 1 -35.33 -43.97 19.42
CA MET A 1 -33.99 -43.58 19.89
C MET A 1 -33.42 -42.76 18.76
N GLU A 2 -33.41 -41.44 18.89
CA GLU A 2 -32.80 -40.55 17.89
C GLU A 2 -31.28 -40.65 18.03
N GLU A 3 -30.59 -40.86 16.92
CA GLU A 3 -29.13 -40.89 16.87
C GLU A 3 -28.57 -39.53 17.32
N PRO A 4 -27.44 -39.49 18.06
CA PRO A 4 -26.88 -38.23 18.52
C PRO A 4 -26.40 -37.41 17.32
N VAL A 5 -26.97 -36.21 17.15
CA VAL A 5 -26.52 -35.22 16.17
C VAL A 5 -25.07 -34.86 16.49
N LYS A 6 -24.11 -35.37 15.72
CA LYS A 6 -22.67 -35.11 15.91
C LYS A 6 -22.29 -33.77 15.29
N GLY A 7 -22.75 -32.66 15.88
CA GLY A 7 -22.42 -31.32 15.44
C GLY A 7 -22.77 -30.23 16.45
N THR A 8 -22.26 -29.02 16.23
CA THR A 8 -22.60 -27.82 17.01
C THR A 8 -23.23 -26.76 16.11
N VAL A 9 -24.27 -26.11 16.62
CA VAL A 9 -24.92 -24.95 15.98
C VAL A 9 -24.74 -23.76 16.90
N THR A 10 -24.08 -22.71 16.42
CA THR A 10 -23.79 -21.48 17.19
C THR A 10 -24.32 -20.27 16.45
N SER A 11 -25.02 -19.35 17.12
CA SER A 11 -25.47 -18.11 16.45
C SER A 11 -24.27 -17.22 16.12
N LEU A 12 -24.26 -16.68 14.90
CA LEU A 12 -23.21 -15.77 14.43
C LEU A 12 -23.13 -14.52 15.32
N SER A 13 -24.28 -14.00 15.77
CA SER A 13 -24.35 -12.85 16.68
C SER A 13 -23.72 -13.09 18.05
N SER A 14 -23.59 -14.35 18.49
CA SER A 14 -22.89 -14.71 19.72
C SER A 14 -21.38 -14.73 19.55
N LEU A 15 -20.88 -14.98 18.34
CA LEU A 15 -19.44 -15.01 18.03
C LEU A 15 -18.93 -13.63 17.63
N PHE A 16 -19.74 -12.92 16.84
CA PHE A 16 -19.46 -11.59 16.32
C PHE A 16 -20.66 -10.69 16.59
N PRO A 17 -20.67 -9.98 17.74
CA PRO A 17 -21.73 -9.01 18.00
C PRO A 17 -21.80 -7.96 16.88
N PRO A 18 -23.00 -7.63 16.35
CA PRO A 18 -23.13 -6.69 15.23
C PRO A 18 -22.47 -5.33 15.48
N GLU A 19 -22.57 -4.81 16.71
CA GLU A 19 -21.94 -3.55 17.11
C GLU A 19 -20.40 -3.62 17.05
N GLU A 20 -19.81 -4.74 17.44
CA GLU A 20 -18.37 -4.94 17.40
C GLU A 20 -17.86 -5.08 15.96
N ALA A 21 -18.59 -5.81 15.12
CA ALA A 21 -18.28 -5.95 13.70
C ALA A 21 -18.39 -4.60 12.95
N HIS A 22 -19.41 -3.79 13.22
CA HIS A 22 -19.50 -2.41 12.70
C HIS A 22 -18.35 -1.53 13.19
N LYS A 23 -17.98 -1.64 14.47
CA LYS A 23 -16.83 -0.89 15.01
C LYS A 23 -15.53 -1.30 14.34
N ALA A 24 -15.35 -2.59 14.05
CA ALA A 24 -14.19 -3.10 13.31
C ALA A 24 -14.13 -2.53 11.89
N SER A 25 -15.25 -2.59 11.14
CA SER A 25 -15.36 -1.97 9.81
C SER A 25 -14.99 -0.49 9.83
N LYS A 26 -15.54 0.29 10.77
CA LYS A 26 -15.23 1.72 10.92
C LYS A 26 -13.74 1.97 11.14
N ARG A 27 -13.07 1.18 11.98
CA ARG A 27 -11.62 1.31 12.22
C ARG A 27 -10.81 1.07 10.93
N VAL A 28 -11.22 0.09 10.13
CA VAL A 28 -10.58 -0.19 8.83
C VAL A 28 -10.82 0.96 7.86
N GLN A 29 -12.03 1.53 7.82
CA GLN A 29 -12.36 2.71 7.00
C GLN A 29 -11.54 3.95 7.38
N ASP A 30 -11.36 4.22 8.68
CA ASP A 30 -10.49 5.31 9.15
C ASP A 30 -9.04 5.09 8.69
N THR A 31 -8.56 3.85 8.74
CA THR A 31 -7.22 3.49 8.24
C THR A 31 -7.11 3.69 6.72
N ILE A 32 -8.15 3.35 5.95
CA ILE A 32 -8.18 3.60 4.50
C ILE A 32 -8.11 5.10 4.21
N ALA A 33 -8.79 5.94 5.00
CA ALA A 33 -8.75 7.39 4.85
C ALA A 33 -7.33 7.94 5.08
N ASP A 34 -6.63 7.47 6.11
CA ASP A 34 -5.22 7.82 6.35
C ASP A 34 -4.33 7.37 5.18
N ARG A 35 -4.52 6.16 4.64
CA ARG A 35 -3.77 5.69 3.46
C ARG A 35 -4.05 6.49 2.20
N HIS A 36 -5.25 7.06 2.07
CA HIS A 36 -5.56 7.94 0.94
C HIS A 36 -4.71 9.21 0.99
N LYS A 37 -4.51 9.77 2.19
CA LYS A 37 -3.64 10.94 2.39
C LYS A 37 -2.18 10.61 2.04
N ASP A 38 -1.68 9.45 2.47
CA ASP A 38 -0.34 8.98 2.11
C ASP A 38 -0.18 8.87 0.58
N LEU A 39 -1.22 8.39 -0.10
CA LEU A 39 -1.24 8.24 -1.56
C LEU A 39 -1.20 9.60 -2.25
N ASP A 40 -1.98 10.58 -1.78
CA ASP A 40 -1.98 11.93 -2.33
C ASP A 40 -0.62 12.61 -2.15
N GLN A 41 0.04 12.42 -1.00
CA GLN A 41 1.41 12.91 -0.79
C GLN A 41 2.42 12.26 -1.77
N LEU A 42 2.31 10.95 -2.01
CA LEU A 42 3.17 10.28 -3.00
C LEU A 42 2.94 10.81 -4.42
N ARG A 43 1.70 11.16 -4.78
CA ARG A 43 1.39 11.78 -6.08
C ARG A 43 2.02 13.16 -6.20
N GLU A 44 1.90 13.99 -5.17
CA GLU A 44 2.57 15.30 -5.13
C GLU A 44 4.09 15.14 -5.33
N PHE A 45 4.72 14.16 -4.68
CA PHE A 45 6.15 13.89 -4.88
C PHE A 45 6.49 13.41 -6.28
N ILE A 46 5.61 12.67 -6.95
CA ILE A 46 5.80 12.28 -8.36
C ILE A 46 5.76 13.53 -9.24
N ASP A 47 4.75 14.39 -9.08
CA ASP A 47 4.59 15.61 -9.87
C ASP A 47 5.77 16.58 -9.68
N ASP A 48 6.25 16.73 -8.45
CA ASP A 48 7.44 17.51 -8.12
C ASP A 48 8.69 16.92 -8.77
N ASN A 49 8.85 15.59 -8.72
CA ASN A 49 10.01 14.91 -9.32
C ASN A 49 10.00 15.02 -10.85
N THR A 50 8.84 14.89 -11.50
CA THR A 50 8.70 15.11 -12.96
C THR A 50 9.01 16.56 -13.33
N SER A 51 8.54 17.53 -12.53
CA SER A 51 8.85 18.95 -12.71
C SER A 51 10.36 19.21 -12.59
N LEU A 52 11.01 18.57 -11.62
CA LEU A 52 12.46 18.67 -11.42
C LEU A 52 13.25 18.05 -12.58
N ILE A 53 12.82 16.90 -13.11
CA ILE A 53 13.43 16.30 -14.31
C ILE A 53 13.40 17.29 -15.49
N ASN A 54 12.24 17.90 -15.74
CA ASN A 54 12.07 18.87 -16.81
C ASN A 54 12.96 20.11 -16.62
N LEU A 55 13.09 20.59 -15.39
CA LEU A 55 13.95 21.73 -15.06
C LEU A 55 15.43 21.40 -15.28
N VAL A 56 15.91 20.28 -14.72
CA VAL A 56 17.30 19.83 -14.85
C VAL A 56 17.66 19.56 -16.30
N GLN A 57 16.70 19.14 -17.13
CA GLN A 57 16.90 18.96 -18.56
C GLN A 57 17.09 20.28 -19.31
N LYS A 58 16.38 21.35 -18.91
CA LYS A 58 16.40 22.66 -19.59
C LYS A 58 17.55 23.56 -19.16
N LEU A 59 17.94 23.51 -17.88
CA LEU A 59 18.96 24.42 -17.34
C LEU A 59 20.25 24.49 -18.18
N PRO A 60 20.81 23.36 -18.69
CA PRO A 60 22.04 23.38 -19.50
C PRO A 60 21.89 23.98 -20.90
N GLU A 61 20.69 24.31 -21.35
CA GLU A 61 20.45 24.91 -22.67
C GLU A 61 20.99 26.35 -22.75
N GLU A 62 21.18 27.00 -21.60
CA GLU A 62 21.83 28.32 -21.51
C GLU A 62 23.04 28.25 -20.56
N LEU A 63 24.06 29.06 -20.86
CA LEU A 63 25.25 29.16 -20.01
C LEU A 63 24.95 29.84 -18.67
N HIS A 64 23.91 30.66 -18.61
CA HIS A 64 23.51 31.33 -17.38
C HIS A 64 22.03 31.70 -17.40
N HIS A 65 21.43 31.78 -16.21
CA HIS A 65 20.05 32.21 -16.02
C HIS A 65 20.00 33.30 -14.95
N ASP A 66 19.42 34.46 -15.25
CA ASP A 66 19.15 35.49 -14.23
C ASP A 66 17.94 35.04 -13.38
N ILE A 67 18.12 34.99 -12.06
CA ILE A 67 17.13 34.46 -11.12
C ILE A 67 16.98 35.35 -9.88
N MET A 68 15.85 35.20 -9.18
CA MET A 68 15.66 35.77 -7.86
C MET A 68 15.97 34.71 -6.81
N VAL A 69 17.12 34.83 -6.14
CA VAL A 69 17.57 33.88 -5.13
C VAL A 69 16.81 34.12 -3.83
N PRO A 70 16.08 33.13 -3.27
CA PRO A 70 15.35 33.29 -2.02
C PRO A 70 16.32 33.48 -0.85
N PHE A 71 16.03 34.45 0.01
CA PHE A 71 16.77 34.73 1.25
C PHE A 71 15.80 34.78 2.43
N GLY A 72 15.65 33.64 3.11
CA GLY A 72 14.67 33.48 4.17
C GLY A 72 13.24 33.35 3.63
N LYS A 73 12.24 33.67 4.46
CA LYS A 73 10.83 33.36 4.17
C LYS A 73 10.13 34.34 3.22
N ALA A 74 10.64 35.56 3.07
CA ALA A 74 9.91 36.64 2.39
C ALA A 74 10.80 37.62 1.60
N ALA A 75 12.10 37.35 1.45
CA ALA A 75 13.01 38.22 0.71
C ALA A 75 13.71 37.46 -0.41
N PHE A 76 14.08 38.20 -1.47
CA PHE A 76 14.75 37.67 -2.65
C PHE A 76 15.84 38.65 -3.11
N PHE A 77 16.97 38.12 -3.56
CA PHE A 77 18.05 38.91 -4.17
C PHE A 77 18.18 38.59 -5.66
N PRO A 78 18.46 39.59 -6.52
CA PRO A 78 18.81 39.32 -7.90
C PRO A 78 20.14 38.56 -7.96
N GLY A 79 20.19 37.48 -8.72
CA GLY A 79 21.37 36.63 -8.88
C GLY A 79 21.38 35.93 -10.23
N ARG A 80 22.39 35.09 -10.46
CA ARG A 80 22.59 34.38 -11.72
C ARG A 80 23.11 32.96 -11.49
N LEU A 81 22.51 31.98 -12.14
CA LEU A 81 23.05 30.63 -12.24
C LEU A 81 24.12 30.60 -13.33
N ILE A 82 25.29 30.00 -13.07
CA ILE A 82 26.43 29.97 -14.01
C ILE A 82 26.97 28.55 -14.30
N HIS A 83 26.83 27.62 -13.36
CA HIS A 83 27.18 26.20 -13.52
C HIS A 83 25.94 25.38 -13.86
N THR A 84 25.29 25.70 -14.99
CA THR A 84 23.95 25.18 -15.32
C THR A 84 23.91 23.67 -15.58
N ASN A 85 25.08 23.03 -15.73
CA ASN A 85 25.21 21.59 -15.91
C ASN A 85 25.65 20.82 -14.65
N GLU A 86 25.85 21.51 -13.52
CA GLU A 86 26.38 20.92 -12.28
C GLU A 86 25.34 21.07 -11.15
N PHE A 87 25.02 19.96 -10.49
CA PHE A 87 24.00 19.89 -9.45
C PHE A 87 24.55 19.20 -8.21
N LEU A 88 24.28 19.78 -7.05
CA LEU A 88 24.49 19.13 -5.77
C LEU A 88 23.28 18.25 -5.45
N VAL A 89 23.46 16.93 -5.50
CA VAL A 89 22.36 15.96 -5.33
C VAL A 89 22.48 15.25 -3.99
N LEU A 90 21.42 15.30 -3.16
CA LEU A 90 21.28 14.45 -1.98
C LEU A 90 21.19 12.99 -2.41
N LEU A 91 22.06 12.11 -1.93
CA LEU A 91 22.01 10.66 -2.22
C LEU A 91 21.25 9.88 -1.14
N GLY A 92 21.20 10.41 0.07
CA GLY A 92 20.55 9.80 1.24
C GLY A 92 21.31 10.15 2.52
N GLU A 93 20.65 10.11 3.68
CA GLU A 93 21.29 10.26 5.02
C GLU A 93 22.21 11.49 5.16
N GLY A 94 21.90 12.59 4.48
CA GLY A 94 22.71 13.81 4.50
C GLY A 94 23.99 13.77 3.65
N TYR A 95 24.21 12.71 2.86
CA TYR A 95 25.30 12.64 1.89
C TYR A 95 24.91 13.34 0.58
N TYR A 96 25.75 14.27 0.14
CA TYR A 96 25.59 14.99 -1.11
C TYR A 96 26.75 14.70 -2.06
N ALA A 97 26.47 14.76 -3.36
CA ALA A 97 27.51 14.66 -4.37
C ALA A 97 27.20 15.56 -5.56
N ASP A 98 28.25 16.15 -6.13
CA ASP A 98 28.16 16.87 -7.39
C ASP A 98 27.91 15.89 -8.54
N ARG A 99 26.92 16.23 -9.37
CA ARG A 99 26.48 15.43 -10.51
C ARG A 99 26.22 16.32 -11.70
N THR A 100 26.45 15.76 -12.88
CA THR A 100 26.04 16.44 -14.11
C THR A 100 24.51 16.41 -14.24
N SER A 101 23.94 17.29 -15.07
CA SER A 101 22.48 17.27 -15.34
C SER A 101 22.00 15.91 -15.80
N LYS A 102 22.78 15.26 -16.69
CA LYS A 102 22.47 13.92 -17.19
C LYS A 102 22.41 12.89 -16.06
N GLN A 103 23.44 12.87 -15.20
CA GLN A 103 23.47 11.96 -14.05
C GLN A 103 22.34 12.24 -13.05
N THR A 104 22.01 13.52 -12.87
CA THR A 104 20.91 13.95 -11.99
C THR A 104 19.57 13.47 -12.52
N ILE A 105 19.31 13.59 -13.83
CA ILE A 105 18.11 13.04 -14.47
C ILE A 105 18.03 11.52 -14.26
N ASP A 106 19.14 10.79 -14.41
CA ASP A 106 19.17 9.34 -14.18
C ASP A 106 18.88 8.97 -12.70
N ILE A 107 19.29 9.80 -11.75
CA ILE A 107 18.93 9.65 -10.33
C ILE A 107 17.42 9.89 -10.15
N LEU A 108 16.88 10.98 -10.68
CA LEU A 108 15.47 11.35 -10.55
C LEU A 108 14.53 10.33 -11.21
N LYS A 109 14.90 9.77 -12.37
CA LYS A 109 14.14 8.68 -13.02
C LYS A 109 14.12 7.39 -12.20
N ARG A 110 15.19 7.10 -11.46
CA ARG A 110 15.20 5.94 -10.53
C ARG A 110 14.31 6.20 -9.32
N ARG A 111 14.24 7.44 -8.84
CA ARG A 111 13.32 7.85 -7.77
C ARG A 111 11.88 7.77 -8.20
N GLU A 112 11.57 8.24 -9.40
CA GLU A 112 10.24 8.14 -10.02
C GLU A 112 9.73 6.69 -9.98
N LYS A 113 10.53 5.73 -10.46
CA LYS A 113 10.19 4.30 -10.39
C LYS A 113 9.98 3.79 -8.97
N SER A 114 10.75 4.29 -8.01
CA SER A 114 10.58 3.92 -6.59
C SER A 114 9.27 4.48 -6.02
N LEU A 115 8.91 5.72 -6.37
CA LEU A 115 7.64 6.34 -5.98
C LEU A 115 6.46 5.62 -6.63
N GLU A 116 6.54 5.29 -7.92
CA GLU A 116 5.51 4.52 -8.63
C GLU A 116 5.28 3.15 -7.97
N SER A 117 6.36 2.45 -7.61
CA SER A 117 6.29 1.18 -6.88
C SER A 117 5.63 1.34 -5.51
N GLN A 118 5.96 2.41 -4.78
CA GLN A 118 5.31 2.73 -3.50
C GLN A 118 3.82 3.00 -3.67
N VAL A 119 3.43 3.78 -4.67
CA VAL A 119 2.01 4.04 -5.00
C VAL A 119 1.27 2.74 -5.30
N GLU A 120 1.87 1.85 -6.09
CA GLU A 120 1.23 0.57 -6.43
C GLU A 120 1.08 -0.32 -5.20
N SER A 121 2.12 -0.42 -4.37
CA SER A 121 2.06 -1.19 -3.12
C SER A 121 1.00 -0.65 -2.16
N LEU A 122 0.86 0.68 -2.06
CA LEU A 122 -0.12 1.32 -1.20
C LEU A 122 -1.55 1.11 -1.70
N LYS A 123 -1.76 1.17 -3.02
CA LYS A 123 -3.05 0.84 -3.64
C LYS A 123 -3.46 -0.61 -3.36
N ALA A 124 -2.54 -1.55 -3.46
CA ALA A 124 -2.81 -2.96 -3.14
C ALA A 124 -3.24 -3.11 -1.67
N VAL A 125 -2.50 -2.51 -0.73
CA VAL A 125 -2.88 -2.49 0.69
C VAL A 125 -4.27 -1.88 0.92
N MET A 126 -4.60 -0.79 0.22
CA MET A 126 -5.93 -0.18 0.32
C MET A 126 -7.04 -1.08 -0.25
N GLN A 127 -6.77 -1.86 -1.30
CA GLN A 127 -7.72 -2.83 -1.83
C GLN A 127 -7.98 -3.95 -0.82
N ASP A 128 -6.93 -4.47 -0.18
CA ASP A 128 -7.05 -5.50 0.86
C ASP A 128 -7.85 -4.98 2.06
N LEU A 129 -7.54 -3.77 2.55
CA LEU A 129 -8.29 -3.13 3.62
C LEU A 129 -9.76 -2.90 3.24
N LYS A 130 -10.04 -2.55 1.98
CA LYS A 130 -11.42 -2.39 1.51
C LYS A 130 -12.18 -3.71 1.51
N ALA A 131 -11.52 -4.81 1.12
CA ALA A 131 -12.11 -6.14 1.21
C ALA A 131 -12.37 -6.54 2.68
N GLU A 132 -11.43 -6.23 3.58
CA GLU A 132 -11.56 -6.45 5.02
C GLU A 132 -12.73 -5.65 5.63
N ALA A 133 -12.87 -4.36 5.31
CA ALA A 133 -14.00 -3.54 5.76
C ALA A 133 -15.34 -4.11 5.26
N SER A 134 -15.41 -4.50 3.99
CA SER A 134 -16.60 -5.11 3.39
C SER A 134 -16.96 -6.44 4.07
N PHE A 135 -15.97 -7.22 4.46
CA PHE A 135 -16.16 -8.46 5.21
C PHE A 135 -16.77 -8.20 6.60
N PHE A 136 -16.27 -7.20 7.33
CA PHE A 136 -16.85 -6.83 8.63
C PHE A 136 -18.26 -6.27 8.51
N ASP A 137 -18.55 -5.47 7.47
CA ASP A 137 -19.90 -4.97 7.20
C ASP A 137 -20.88 -6.11 6.90
N ALA A 138 -20.47 -7.08 6.06
CA ALA A 138 -21.27 -8.27 5.77
C ALA A 138 -21.50 -9.12 7.04
N THR A 139 -20.45 -9.38 7.81
CA THR A 139 -20.54 -10.15 9.07
C THR A 139 -21.54 -9.50 10.04
N ALA A 140 -21.53 -8.18 10.14
CA ALA A 140 -22.44 -7.47 11.03
C ALA A 140 -23.90 -7.55 10.56
N ALA A 141 -24.15 -7.46 9.25
CA ALA A 141 -25.47 -7.65 8.65
C ALA A 141 -25.98 -9.07 8.87
N GLU A 142 -25.15 -10.07 8.59
CA GLU A 142 -25.45 -11.50 8.78
C GLU A 142 -25.73 -11.84 10.26
N ALA A 143 -24.98 -11.23 11.18
CA ALA A 143 -25.19 -11.38 12.61
C ALA A 143 -26.54 -10.77 13.05
N ALA A 144 -26.91 -9.61 12.49
CA ALA A 144 -28.20 -8.97 12.75
C ALA A 144 -29.38 -9.75 12.14
N GLU A 145 -29.18 -10.42 11.01
CA GLU A 145 -30.15 -11.31 10.36
C GLU A 145 -30.32 -12.66 11.08
N GLY A 146 -29.45 -12.96 12.05
CA GLY A 146 -29.55 -14.16 12.89
C GLY A 146 -29.00 -15.42 12.25
N LEU A 147 -28.04 -15.31 11.32
CA LEU A 147 -27.34 -16.48 10.77
C LEU A 147 -26.68 -17.32 11.88
N VAL A 148 -26.50 -18.61 11.58
CA VAL A 148 -25.93 -19.60 12.50
C VAL A 148 -24.78 -20.35 11.83
N GLU A 149 -23.70 -20.59 12.57
CA GLU A 149 -22.59 -21.45 12.16
C GLU A 149 -22.93 -22.91 12.49
N ILE A 150 -22.78 -23.80 11.51
CA ILE A 150 -22.98 -25.24 11.66
C ILE A 150 -21.63 -25.93 11.51
N ARG A 151 -21.20 -26.68 12.54
CA ARG A 151 -19.97 -27.50 12.51
C ARG A 151 -20.31 -28.98 12.66
N GLU A 152 -19.89 -29.79 11.70
CA GLU A 152 -20.06 -31.25 11.70
C GLU A 152 -18.72 -31.93 12.02
N TYR A 153 -18.73 -32.95 12.88
CA TYR A 153 -17.54 -33.74 13.18
C TYR A 153 -17.43 -34.92 12.21
N ILE A 154 -16.36 -34.97 11.42
CA ILE A 154 -16.06 -36.13 10.58
C ILE A 154 -15.31 -37.16 11.43
N GLU A 155 -15.90 -38.33 11.64
CA GLU A 155 -15.17 -39.47 12.18
C GLU A 155 -14.30 -40.07 11.07
N GLU A 156 -12.98 -40.13 11.30
CA GLU A 156 -12.06 -40.87 10.42
C GLU A 156 -12.44 -42.35 10.48
N THR A 157 -13.23 -42.81 9.51
CA THR A 157 -13.41 -44.24 9.29
C THR A 157 -12.06 -44.79 8.85
N PRO A 158 -11.50 -45.81 9.55
CA PRO A 158 -10.24 -46.38 9.15
C PRO A 158 -10.40 -46.97 7.75
N VAL A 159 -9.75 -46.34 6.78
CA VAL A 159 -9.68 -46.84 5.41
C VAL A 159 -9.08 -48.25 5.49
N GLU A 160 -9.90 -49.28 5.29
CA GLU A 160 -9.40 -50.65 5.15
C GLU A 160 -8.38 -50.63 4.01
N LYS A 161 -7.09 -50.70 4.38
CA LYS A 161 -6.03 -50.97 3.41
C LYS A 161 -6.32 -52.35 2.85
N VAL A 162 -6.92 -52.39 1.66
CA VAL A 162 -7.01 -53.59 0.84
C VAL A 162 -5.58 -53.98 0.50
N TYR A 163 -4.95 -54.79 1.36
CA TYR A 163 -3.72 -55.48 1.02
C TYR A 163 -4.06 -56.45 -0.10
N SER A 164 -3.67 -56.11 -1.33
CA SER A 164 -3.65 -57.03 -2.45
C SER A 164 -2.74 -58.21 -2.08
N ARG A 165 -3.35 -59.32 -1.62
CA ARG A 165 -2.66 -60.59 -1.42
C ARG A 165 -2.44 -61.26 -2.78
N THR A 166 -1.18 -61.21 -3.21
CA THR A 166 -0.40 -62.24 -3.95
C THR A 166 -0.90 -62.63 -5.35
N ARG A 167 -0.04 -62.89 -6.34
CA ARG A 167 1.11 -63.80 -6.33
C ARG A 167 2.16 -63.41 -7.39
N SER A 168 3.43 -63.43 -7.00
CA SER A 168 4.50 -64.03 -7.81
C SER A 168 4.50 -65.54 -7.52
N PRO A 169 4.88 -66.44 -8.44
CA PRO A 169 6.08 -66.38 -9.28
C PRO A 169 5.81 -66.13 -10.76
#